data_AF-A0A926AU20-F1
#
_entry.id   AF-A0A926AU20-F1
#
_cell.length_a   1.000
_cell.length_b   1.000
_cell.length_c   1.000
_cell.angle_alpha   90.00
_cell.angle_beta   90.00
_cell.angle_gamma   90.00
#
_symmetry.space_group_name_H-M   'P 1'
#
loop_
_entity.id
_entity.type
_entity.pdbx_description
1 polymer ?
#
loop_
_entity_poly.entity_id
_entity_poly.type
_entity_poly.pdbx_seq_one_letter_code
_entity_poly.pdbx_strand_id
1 'polypeptide(L)' 'LEGKYWASPLYADGLIYSFSQTGLVTVFKAAREFELVAENKLDEGFFASPAVAGKSLLLRTKTHLYRIEKPGSDK' A
#
# COMPACT_ATOMS: atom_id res chain seq x y z
N LEU A 1 -3.76 -5.46 -12.97
CA LEU A 1 -3.02 -4.28 -12.47
C LEU A 1 -2.16 -3.76 -13.61
N GLU A 2 -2.28 -2.48 -13.95
CA GLU A 2 -1.45 -1.86 -14.99
C GLU A 2 -0.26 -1.11 -14.37
N GLY A 3 0.82 -0.96 -15.13
CA GLY A 3 2.03 -0.24 -14.71
C GLY A 3 3.19 -1.13 -14.24
N LYS A 4 4.27 -0.49 -13.78
CA LYS A 4 5.50 -1.16 -13.29
C LYS A 4 5.54 -1.19 -11.76
N TYR A 5 5.92 -2.33 -11.19
CA TYR A 5 5.99 -2.58 -9.76
C TYR A 5 7.38 -3.13 -9.41
N TRP A 6 8.09 -2.45 -8.52
CA TRP A 6 9.39 -2.90 -7.98
C TRP A 6 9.32 -3.17 -6.49
N ALA A 7 8.46 -2.44 -5.78
CA ALA A 7 8.15 -2.72 -4.39
C ALA A 7 7.42 -4.06 -4.25
N SER A 8 7.75 -4.79 -3.18
CA SER A 8 7.03 -6.02 -2.84
C SER A 8 5.57 -5.71 -2.45
N PRO A 9 4.60 -6.56 -2.82
CA PRO A 9 3.26 -6.46 -2.29
C PRO A 9 3.27 -6.77 -0.79
N LEU A 10 2.30 -6.22 -0.07
CA LEU A 10 2.08 -6.50 1.35
C LEU A 10 0.72 -7.16 1.53
N TYR A 11 0.68 -8.24 2.30
CA TYR A 11 -0.57 -8.82 2.80
C TYR A 11 -0.81 -8.35 4.24
N ALA A 12 -2.00 -7.82 4.51
CA ALA A 12 -2.45 -7.49 5.87
C ALA A 12 -3.98 -7.54 5.93
N ASP A 13 -4.52 -8.18 6.96
CA ASP A 13 -5.97 -8.21 7.26
C ASP A 13 -6.86 -8.64 6.07
N GLY A 14 -6.47 -9.69 5.35
CA GLY A 14 -7.21 -10.19 4.18
C GLY A 14 -7.07 -9.33 2.92
N LEU A 15 -6.27 -8.27 2.96
CA LEU A 15 -6.02 -7.36 1.85
C LEU A 15 -4.60 -7.49 1.33
N ILE A 16 -4.44 -7.38 0.01
CA ILE A 16 -3.17 -7.23 -0.67
C ILE A 16 -3.02 -5.77 -1.10
N TYR A 17 -1.90 -5.17 -0.74
CA TYR A 17 -1.49 -3.83 -1.12
C TYR A 17 -0.37 -3.93 -2.14
N SER A 18 -0.56 -3.32 -3.31
CA SER A 18 0.43 -3.26 -4.38
C SER A 18 0.86 -1.82 -4.64
N PHE A 19 2.14 -1.59 -4.87
CA PHE A 19 2.75 -0.25 -4.90
C PHE A 19 3.49 -0.01 -6.22
N SER A 20 2.97 0.89 -7.06
CA SER A 20 3.54 1.15 -8.38
C SER A 20 4.66 2.19 -8.35
N GLN A 21 5.51 2.17 -9.39
CA GLN A 21 6.56 3.18 -9.59
C GLN A 21 6.02 4.60 -9.80
N THR A 22 4.75 4.74 -10.18
CA THR A 22 4.09 6.04 -10.35
C THR A 22 3.35 6.46 -9.08
N GLY A 23 3.32 5.65 -8.03
CA GLY A 23 2.68 5.98 -6.75
C GLY A 23 1.22 5.59 -6.62
N LEU A 24 0.70 4.82 -7.58
CA LEU A 24 -0.58 4.17 -7.43
C LEU A 24 -0.43 3.02 -6.43
N VAL A 25 -1.25 3.03 -5.39
CA VAL A 25 -1.40 1.96 -4.42
C VAL A 25 -2.76 1.30 -4.65
N THR A 26 -2.74 0.07 -5.15
CA THR A 26 -3.96 -0.71 -5.36
C THR A 26 -4.15 -1.69 -4.22
N VAL A 27 -5.34 -1.66 -3.61
CA VAL A 27 -5.75 -2.52 -2.50
C VAL A 27 -6.85 -3.45 -2.98
N PHE A 28 -6.67 -4.75 -2.85
CA PHE A 28 -7.64 -5.75 -3.28
C PHE A 28 -7.68 -6.93 -2.32
N LYS A 29 -8.78 -7.69 -2.32
CA LYS A 29 -8.91 -8.85 -1.43
C LYS A 29 -7.95 -9.97 -1.82
N ALA A 30 -7.40 -10.64 -0.81
CA ALA A 30 -6.68 -11.90 -0.99
C ALA A 30 -7.67 -13.06 -1.24
N ALA A 31 -8.27 -13.08 -2.42
CA ALA A 31 -9.29 -14.05 -2.83
C ALA A 31 -8.96 -14.70 -4.19
N ARG A 32 -9.70 -15.77 -4.54
CA ARG A 32 -9.52 -16.45 -5.84
C ARG A 32 -10.03 -15.60 -7.01
N GLU A 33 -11.07 -14.83 -6.77
CA GLU A 33 -11.58 -13.84 -7.71
C GLU A 33 -11.06 -12.46 -7.32
N PHE A 34 -10.64 -11.69 -8.32
CA PHE A 34 -10.12 -10.36 -8.09
C PHE A 34 -11.25 -9.42 -7.64
N GLU A 35 -11.10 -8.84 -6.45
CA GLU A 35 -12.03 -7.85 -5.92
C GLU A 35 -11.25 -6.61 -5.46
N LEU A 36 -11.38 -5.51 -6.20
CA LEU A 36 -10.78 -4.23 -5.87
C LEU A 36 -11.47 -3.60 -4.67
N VAL A 37 -10.68 -3.17 -3.68
CA VAL A 37 -11.19 -2.51 -2.46
C VAL A 37 -10.94 -1.02 -2.51
N ALA A 38 -9.75 -0.59 -2.92
CA ALA A 38 -9.41 0.82 -3.02
C ALA A 38 -8.24 1.07 -3.98
N GLU A 39 -8.17 2.30 -4.49
CA GLU A 39 -7.00 2.85 -5.15
C GLU A 39 -6.62 4.17 -4.48
N ASN A 40 -5.33 4.32 -4.17
CA ASN A 40 -4.80 5.52 -3.54
C ASN A 40 -3.60 6.02 -4.34
N LYS A 41 -3.38 7.33 -4.35
CA LYS A 41 -2.26 7.95 -5.05
C LYS A 41 -1.40 8.71 -4.06
N LEU A 42 -0.12 8.35 -3.99
CA LEU A 42 0.92 9.21 -3.41
C LEU A 42 1.83 9.71 -4.52
N ASP A 43 2.29 10.95 -4.39
CA ASP A 43 3.20 11.54 -5.35
C ASP A 43 4.58 10.85 -5.33
N GLU A 44 5.36 11.06 -6.38
CA GLU A 44 6.74 10.58 -6.56
C GLU A 44 6.91 9.06 -6.78
N GLY A 45 6.02 8.23 -6.23
CA GLY A 45 5.97 6.79 -6.45
C GLY A 45 6.94 5.93 -5.66
N PHE A 46 6.84 4.60 -5.83
CA PHE A 46 7.49 3.62 -4.95
C PHE A 46 8.54 2.78 -5.66
N PHE A 47 9.77 2.81 -5.11
CA PHE A 47 10.84 1.85 -5.43
C PHE A 47 11.18 0.93 -4.25
N ALA A 48 10.82 1.32 -3.03
CA ALA A 48 11.05 0.53 -1.83
C ALA A 48 9.78 -0.21 -1.41
N SER A 49 9.94 -1.41 -0.87
CA SER A 49 8.86 -2.17 -0.26
C SER A 49 8.34 -1.46 1.00
N PRO A 50 7.03 -1.57 1.31
CA PRO A 50 6.47 -1.04 2.55
C PRO A 50 7.01 -1.81 3.77
N ALA A 51 6.88 -1.23 4.95
CA ALA A 51 7.14 -1.93 6.21
C ALA A 51 5.93 -1.81 7.16
N VAL A 52 5.72 -2.83 7.99
CA VAL A 52 4.67 -2.83 9.02
C VAL A 52 5.29 -2.43 10.36
N ALA A 53 4.68 -1.46 11.04
CA ALA A 53 5.06 -1.02 12.38
C ALA A 53 3.81 -0.97 13.28
N GLY A 54 3.58 -2.04 14.04
CA GLY A 54 2.36 -2.21 14.84
C GLY A 54 1.12 -2.22 13.95
N LYS A 55 0.22 -1.25 14.17
CA LYS A 55 -1.01 -1.05 13.37
C LYS A 55 -0.82 -0.11 12.18
N SER A 56 0.40 0.37 11.96
CA SER A 56 0.72 1.34 10.91
C SER A 56 1.55 0.75 9.78
N LEU A 57 1.40 1.34 8.59
CA LEU A 57 2.22 1.09 7.42
C LEU A 57 3.21 2.23 7.24
N LEU A 58 4.49 1.90 7.08
CA LEU A 58 5.53 2.83 6.67
C LEU A 58 5.72 2.72 5.16
N LEU A 59 5.45 3.82 4.46
CA LEU A 59 5.49 3.89 3.01
C LEU A 59 6.57 4.89 2.59
N ARG A 60 7.65 4.40 1.97
CA ARG A 60 8.73 5.25 1.48
C ARG A 60 8.57 5.50 -0.02
N THR A 61 8.17 6.71 -0.40
CA THR A 61 8.22 7.16 -1.81
C THR A 61 9.67 7.49 -2.19
N LYS A 62 9.90 8.01 -3.40
CA LYS A 62 11.26 8.43 -3.81
C LYS A 62 11.84 9.54 -2.93
N THR A 63 10.98 10.37 -2.34
CA THR A 63 11.39 11.61 -1.66
C THR A 63 10.87 11.73 -0.22
N HIS A 64 9.83 11.00 0.18
CA HIS A 64 9.20 11.11 1.49
C HIS A 64 9.01 9.75 2.16
N LEU A 65 8.92 9.77 3.49
CA LEU A 65 8.49 8.63 4.31
C LEU A 65 7.19 8.98 5.02
N TYR A 66 6.15 8.19 4.77
CA TYR A 66 4.84 8.33 5.39
C TYR A 66 4.63 7.23 6.42
N ARG A 67 3.93 7.55 7.51
CA ARG A 67 3.32 6.58 8.42
C ARG A 67 1.80 6.68 8.29
N ILE A 68 1.17 5.63 7.80
CA ILE A 68 -0.27 5.55 7.60
C ILE A 68 -0.85 4.62 8.65
N GLU A 69 -1.81 5.10 9.42
CA GLU A 69 -2.55 4.30 10.40
C GLU A 69 -4.02 4.69 10.32
N LYS A 70 -4.91 3.73 10.53
CA LYS A 70 -6.32 4.04 10.73
C LYS A 70 -6.43 4.92 12.00
N PRO A 71 -7.22 6.02 11.99
CA PRO A 71 -7.46 6.77 13.21
C PRO A 71 -7.86 5.81 14.33
N GLY A 72 -7.20 5.92 15.48
CA GLY A 72 -7.50 5.10 16.65
C GLY A 72 -8.98 5.25 16.98
N SER A 73 -9.65 4.14 17.25
CA SER A 73 -10.97 4.16 17.88
C SER A 73 -10.80 4.51 19.36
N ASP A 74 -10.17 5.64 19.66
CA ASP A 74 -10.10 6.16 21.01
C ASP A 74 -11.47 6.77 21.32
N LYS A 75 -12.25 6.00 22.08
CA LYS A 75 -13.23 6.56 23.01
C LYS A 75 -12.53 6.84 24.33
#